data_AF-A0A0M7B8S7-F1
#
_entry.id   AF-A0A0M7B8S7-F1
#
_cell.length_a   1.000
_cell.length_b   1.000
_cell.length_c   1.000
_cell.angle_alpha   90.00
_cell.angle_beta   90.00
_cell.angle_gamma   90.00
#
_symmetry.space_group_name_H-M   'P 1'
#
loop_
_entity.id
_entity.type
_entity.pdbx_description
1 polymer ?
#
loop_
_entity_poly.entity_id
_entity_poly.type
_entity_poly.pdbx_seq_one_letter_code
_entity_poly.pdbx_strand_id
1 'polypeptide(L)'
;MLDPNDTPLSCRKLAHRLGVSRDTIWRWRMIILEQIKAITPAVLSGIIETDETLQRESRKGSREWVRHLRDPLHHPKPPRRRWYEYPKRRPPQVIARAWSCPILGVVDRSGKATFQYFKDTKQPTIEAVLVPQVASDAMVLFDGAPQYDAIAVKHGITYEVLIKGRRGRRTPKAHHLNSVNNLHFQWKDWFRKIWRGPATKNLDGYTRWMAARRGTDPVEIFRLIIA
;
A
#
# COMPACT_ATOMS: atom_id res chain seq x y z
N MET A 1 16.60 22.85 13.06
CA MET A 1 15.13 23.00 12.84
C MET A 1 14.70 21.85 11.94
N LEU A 2 13.70 21.04 12.35
CA LEU A 2 13.21 19.95 11.51
C LEU A 2 12.29 20.55 10.44
N ASP A 3 12.50 20.20 9.17
CA ASP A 3 11.60 20.56 8.09
C ASP A 3 10.22 19.91 8.37
N PRO A 4 9.11 20.64 8.39
CA PRO A 4 7.76 20.08 8.54
C PRO A 4 7.46 18.95 7.53
N ASN A 5 8.08 19.00 6.35
CA ASN A 5 7.97 17.98 5.30
C ASN A 5 8.76 16.69 5.59
N ASP A 6 9.55 16.66 6.65
CA ASP A 6 10.42 15.55 7.05
C ASP A 6 9.68 14.51 7.92
N THR A 7 8.38 14.69 8.13
CA THR A 7 7.52 13.74 8.83
C THR A 7 6.92 12.73 7.83
N PRO A 8 7.23 11.44 7.92
CA PRO A 8 7.78 10.73 9.07
C PRO A 8 9.31 10.71 9.06
N LEU A 9 9.91 10.94 10.23
CA LEU A 9 11.36 11.02 10.37
C LEU A 9 12.07 9.67 10.19
N SER A 10 13.30 9.73 9.66
CA SER A 10 14.19 8.55 9.61
C SER A 10 14.56 8.06 11.02
N CYS A 11 14.93 6.78 11.17
CA CYS A 11 15.37 6.24 12.47
C CYS A 11 16.55 7.03 13.07
N ARG A 12 17.46 7.55 12.22
CA ARG A 12 18.61 8.35 12.68
C ARG A 12 18.18 9.69 13.25
N LYS A 13 17.27 10.39 12.56
CA LYS A 13 16.75 11.69 13.02
C LYS A 13 15.96 11.53 14.32
N LEU A 14 15.15 10.48 14.43
CA LEU A 14 14.42 10.15 15.67
C LEU A 14 15.34 9.77 16.82
N ALA A 15 16.38 8.96 16.55
CA ALA A 15 17.36 8.56 17.56
C ALA A 15 18.06 9.78 18.17
N HIS A 16 18.52 10.70 17.32
CA HIS A 16 19.11 11.96 17.77
C HIS A 16 18.11 12.80 18.57
N ARG A 17 16.85 12.89 18.14
CA ARG A 17 15.82 13.69 18.83
C ARG A 17 15.45 13.12 20.19
N LEU A 18 15.40 11.80 20.32
CA LEU A 18 14.91 11.11 21.54
C LEU A 18 16.04 10.65 22.46
N GLY A 19 17.30 10.87 22.11
CA GLY A 19 18.45 10.45 22.93
C GLY A 19 18.61 8.94 23.07
N VAL A 20 18.11 8.15 22.11
CA VAL A 20 18.18 6.67 22.13
C VAL A 20 18.89 6.12 20.90
N SER A 21 19.26 4.84 20.93
CA SER A 21 19.92 4.21 19.79
C SER A 21 19.02 4.15 18.55
N ARG A 22 19.64 4.24 17.35
CA ARG A 22 18.95 4.02 16.06
C ARG A 22 18.22 2.67 16.02
N ASP A 23 18.80 1.65 16.62
CA ASP A 23 18.26 0.29 16.59
C ASP A 23 17.05 0.16 17.51
N THR A 24 17.02 0.89 18.63
CA THR A 24 15.83 1.05 19.48
C THR A 24 14.67 1.65 18.68
N ILE A 25 14.90 2.77 17.98
CA ILE A 25 13.87 3.39 17.13
C ILE A 25 13.40 2.43 16.03
N TRP A 26 14.33 1.71 15.41
CA TRP A 26 13.98 0.74 14.39
C TRP A 26 13.10 -0.38 14.95
N ARG A 27 13.43 -0.94 16.13
CA ARG A 27 12.62 -1.95 16.82
C ARG A 27 11.21 -1.43 17.14
N TRP A 28 11.10 -0.24 17.75
CA TRP A 28 9.80 0.38 18.02
C TRP A 28 8.96 0.54 16.76
N ARG A 29 9.57 0.98 15.66
CA ARG A 29 8.88 1.04 14.37
C ARG A 29 8.40 -0.33 13.93
N MET A 30 9.23 -1.37 14.02
CA MET A 30 8.79 -2.71 13.59
C MET A 30 7.60 -3.20 14.43
N ILE A 31 7.59 -2.94 15.74
CA ILE A 31 6.46 -3.24 16.63
C ILE A 31 5.21 -2.49 16.15
N ILE A 32 5.31 -1.16 15.98
CA ILE A 32 4.18 -0.32 15.50
C ILE A 32 3.65 -0.81 14.15
N LEU A 33 4.54 -1.13 13.20
CA LEU A 33 4.13 -1.62 11.88
C LEU A 33 3.47 -3.00 11.95
N GLU A 34 3.79 -3.82 12.94
CA GLU A 34 3.12 -5.11 13.13
C GLU A 34 1.73 -4.90 13.73
N GLN A 35 1.61 -4.06 14.76
CA GLN A 35 0.33 -3.79 15.41
C GLN A 35 -0.65 -3.04 14.51
N ILE A 36 -0.18 -2.07 13.71
CA ILE A 36 -1.06 -1.33 12.80
C ILE A 36 -1.70 -2.24 11.72
N LYS A 37 -1.09 -3.40 11.43
CA LYS A 37 -1.66 -4.40 10.52
C LYS A 37 -2.85 -5.13 11.13
N ALA A 38 -2.88 -5.28 12.45
CA ALA A 38 -3.95 -5.94 13.16
C ALA A 38 -5.21 -5.07 13.27
N ILE A 39 -5.08 -3.74 13.09
CA ILE A 39 -6.22 -2.83 13.09
C ILE A 39 -7.13 -3.14 11.88
N THR A 40 -8.40 -3.44 12.16
CA THR A 40 -9.42 -3.61 11.13
C THR A 40 -9.55 -2.32 10.32
N PRO A 41 -9.48 -2.38 8.98
CA PRO A 41 -9.70 -1.19 8.16
C PRO A 41 -11.08 -0.57 8.45
N ALA A 42 -11.16 0.76 8.40
CA ALA A 42 -12.42 1.45 8.58
C ALA A 42 -13.42 1.05 7.49
N VAL A 43 -14.71 0.93 7.85
CA VAL A 43 -15.78 0.82 6.87
C VAL A 43 -16.00 2.20 6.25
N LEU A 44 -15.92 2.27 4.92
CA LEU A 44 -16.14 3.46 4.12
C LEU A 44 -17.57 3.49 3.61
N SER A 45 -18.12 4.69 3.39
CA SER A 45 -19.54 4.90 3.05
C SER A 45 -19.73 5.93 1.94
N GLY A 46 -20.95 6.01 1.39
CA GLY A 46 -21.28 6.95 0.32
C GLY A 46 -20.65 6.52 -1.01
N ILE A 47 -19.95 7.44 -1.69
CA ILE A 47 -19.23 7.10 -2.93
C ILE A 47 -17.79 6.74 -2.59
N ILE A 48 -17.39 5.54 -2.97
CA ILE A 48 -16.07 4.97 -2.71
C ILE A 48 -15.34 4.84 -4.04
N GLU A 49 -14.08 5.26 -4.11
CA GLU A 49 -13.17 4.98 -5.21
C GLU A 49 -12.22 3.85 -4.80
N THR A 50 -12.04 2.85 -5.66
CA THR A 50 -11.06 1.77 -5.44
C THR A 50 -10.23 1.50 -6.68
N ASP A 51 -8.93 1.32 -6.48
CA ASP A 51 -7.96 0.95 -7.52
C ASP A 51 -6.68 0.44 -6.85
N GLU A 52 -5.97 -0.48 -7.49
CA GLU A 52 -4.69 -0.96 -7.03
C GLU A 52 -3.50 -0.19 -7.60
N THR A 53 -2.42 -0.18 -6.82
CA THR A 53 -1.14 0.31 -7.27
C THR A 53 -0.06 -0.73 -7.05
N LEU A 54 0.93 -0.75 -7.94
CA LEU A 54 2.01 -1.73 -7.87
C LEU A 54 3.29 -1.10 -7.31
N GLN A 55 3.91 -1.80 -6.35
CA GLN A 55 5.28 -1.55 -5.93
C GLN A 55 6.17 -2.73 -6.33
N ARG A 56 7.37 -2.46 -6.83
CA ARG A 56 8.37 -3.52 -7.03
C ARG A 56 8.75 -4.14 -5.70
N GLU A 57 8.83 -5.47 -5.68
CA GLU A 57 9.29 -6.22 -4.52
C GLU A 57 10.67 -5.72 -4.06
N SER A 58 10.80 -5.47 -2.76
CA SER A 58 12.01 -4.98 -2.13
C SER A 58 12.46 -5.99 -1.08
N ARG A 59 13.60 -6.64 -1.32
CA ARG A 59 14.24 -7.56 -0.38
C ARG A 59 15.27 -6.86 0.50
N LYS A 60 15.01 -5.60 0.84
CA LYS A 60 15.91 -4.79 1.69
C LYS A 60 16.13 -5.47 3.03
N GLY A 61 17.40 -5.67 3.40
CA GLY A 61 17.81 -6.38 4.60
C GLY A 61 17.82 -7.92 4.48
N SER A 62 17.51 -8.48 3.31
CA SER A 62 17.67 -9.91 3.03
C SER A 62 19.15 -10.27 2.92
N ARG A 63 19.51 -11.45 3.45
CA ARG A 63 20.86 -12.04 3.36
C ARG A 63 20.93 -13.17 2.34
N GLU A 64 19.87 -13.43 1.58
CA GLU A 64 19.79 -14.55 0.62
C GLU A 64 20.96 -14.59 -0.37
N TRP A 65 21.34 -13.44 -0.94
CA TRP A 65 22.44 -13.37 -1.91
C TRP A 65 23.78 -13.64 -1.24
N VAL A 66 23.99 -13.10 -0.04
CA VAL A 66 25.22 -13.34 0.74
C VAL A 66 25.32 -14.81 1.13
N ARG A 67 24.20 -15.42 1.54
CA ARG A 67 24.13 -16.83 1.91
C ARG A 67 24.38 -17.74 0.72
N HIS A 68 23.74 -17.48 -0.43
CA HIS A 68 23.96 -18.22 -1.67
C HIS A 68 25.42 -18.12 -2.16
N LEU A 69 26.03 -16.92 -2.10
CA LEU A 69 27.44 -16.76 -2.50
C LEU A 69 28.42 -17.47 -1.57
N ARG A 70 28.07 -17.64 -0.29
CA ARG A 70 28.92 -18.33 0.70
C ARG A 70 28.77 -19.85 0.65
N ASP A 71 27.55 -20.34 0.43
CA ASP A 71 27.22 -21.76 0.39
C ASP A 71 26.10 -22.03 -0.62
N PRO A 72 26.45 -22.21 -1.90
CA PRO A 72 25.46 -22.46 -2.96
C PRO A 72 24.74 -23.81 -2.83
N LEU A 73 25.32 -24.77 -2.09
CA LEU A 73 24.78 -26.12 -1.97
C LEU A 73 23.54 -26.15 -1.05
N HIS A 74 23.59 -25.39 0.05
CA HIS A 74 22.48 -25.32 1.02
C HIS A 74 21.59 -24.08 0.87
N HIS A 75 22.00 -23.10 0.05
CA HIS A 75 21.23 -21.89 -0.19
C HIS A 75 20.97 -21.70 -1.68
N PRO A 76 19.71 -21.89 -2.14
CA PRO A 76 19.39 -21.77 -3.55
C PRO A 76 19.61 -20.33 -4.03
N LYS A 77 19.95 -20.20 -5.31
CA LYS A 77 20.10 -18.91 -5.96
C LYS A 77 18.79 -18.13 -5.85
N PRO A 78 18.81 -16.85 -5.43
CA PRO A 78 17.62 -16.03 -5.42
C PRO A 78 16.94 -16.00 -6.80
N PRO A 79 15.60 -16.01 -6.85
CA PRO A 79 14.83 -16.30 -8.06
C PRO A 79 14.84 -15.17 -9.10
N ARG A 80 15.55 -14.08 -8.83
CA ARG A 80 15.75 -12.96 -9.76
C ARG A 80 17.01 -12.18 -9.39
N ARG A 81 17.52 -11.41 -10.36
CA ARG A 81 18.59 -10.43 -10.14
C ARG A 81 18.13 -9.30 -9.20
N ARG A 82 19.10 -8.62 -8.59
CA ARG A 82 18.86 -7.39 -7.82
C ARG A 82 18.42 -6.28 -8.77
N TRP A 83 17.58 -5.34 -8.29
CA TRP A 83 16.98 -4.36 -9.21
C TRP A 83 17.99 -3.47 -9.93
N TYR A 84 19.14 -3.19 -9.32
CA TYR A 84 20.22 -2.41 -9.92
C TYR A 84 21.08 -3.20 -10.92
N GLU A 85 20.95 -4.53 -10.98
CA GLU A 85 21.69 -5.41 -11.91
C GLU A 85 20.96 -5.56 -13.26
N TYR A 86 19.71 -5.09 -13.36
CA TYR A 86 19.02 -5.05 -14.65
C TYR A 86 19.58 -3.91 -15.51
N PRO A 87 19.62 -4.07 -16.85
CA PRO A 87 20.07 -3.03 -17.76
C PRO A 87 19.31 -1.71 -17.55
N LYS A 88 19.91 -0.59 -17.97
CA LYS A 88 19.31 0.76 -17.88
C LYS A 88 17.87 0.85 -18.41
N ARG A 89 17.47 -0.07 -19.30
CA ARG A 89 16.13 -0.17 -19.91
C ARG A 89 15.02 -0.80 -19.04
N ARG A 90 15.25 -1.01 -17.73
CA ARG A 90 14.31 -1.67 -16.77
C ARG A 90 14.26 -3.20 -16.96
N PRO A 91 13.84 -3.97 -15.93
CA PRO A 91 13.63 -5.42 -16.09
C PRO A 91 12.57 -5.72 -17.17
N PRO A 92 12.65 -6.88 -17.85
CA PRO A 92 11.59 -7.39 -18.72
C PRO A 92 10.23 -7.34 -18.03
N GLN A 93 9.16 -7.07 -18.80
CA GLN A 93 7.82 -6.88 -18.26
C GLN A 93 7.32 -8.10 -17.47
N VAL A 94 7.66 -9.32 -17.92
CA VAL A 94 7.32 -10.57 -17.22
C VAL A 94 7.91 -10.58 -15.80
N ILE A 95 9.17 -10.18 -15.66
CA ILE A 95 9.84 -10.08 -14.37
C ILE A 95 9.24 -8.94 -13.53
N ALA A 96 8.99 -7.79 -14.13
CA ALA A 96 8.37 -6.67 -13.43
C ALA A 96 7.00 -7.07 -12.84
N ARG A 97 6.17 -7.78 -13.61
CA ARG A 97 4.86 -8.29 -13.18
C ARG A 97 4.98 -9.36 -12.10
N ALA A 98 5.83 -10.36 -12.30
CA ALA A 98 6.02 -11.47 -11.34
C ALA A 98 6.48 -10.99 -9.95
N TRP A 99 7.20 -9.87 -9.91
CA TRP A 99 7.75 -9.30 -8.68
C TRP A 99 7.13 -7.93 -8.35
N SER A 100 5.87 -7.73 -8.73
CA SER A 100 5.07 -6.59 -8.29
C SER A 100 4.24 -6.98 -7.07
N CYS A 101 4.22 -6.09 -6.09
CA CYS A 101 3.42 -6.17 -4.87
C CYS A 101 2.23 -5.23 -5.05
N PRO A 102 1.00 -5.75 -5.18
CA PRO A 102 -0.18 -4.91 -5.31
C PRO A 102 -0.59 -4.33 -3.95
N ILE A 103 -1.07 -3.10 -3.99
CA ILE A 103 -1.54 -2.36 -2.81
C ILE A 103 -2.90 -1.77 -3.18
N LEU A 104 -3.94 -2.10 -2.43
CA LEU A 104 -5.30 -1.63 -2.69
C LEU A 104 -5.47 -0.28 -2.02
N GLY A 105 -5.92 0.70 -2.79
CA GLY A 105 -6.43 1.95 -2.22
C GLY A 105 -7.95 1.96 -2.30
N VAL A 106 -8.58 2.27 -1.18
CA VAL A 106 -10.03 2.50 -1.08
C VAL A 106 -10.22 3.84 -0.41
N VAL A 107 -10.98 4.75 -1.04
CA VAL A 107 -11.13 6.14 -0.58
C VAL A 107 -12.58 6.56 -0.73
N ASP A 108 -13.20 7.06 0.33
CA ASP A 108 -14.53 7.67 0.22
C ASP A 108 -14.45 9.17 -0.08
N ARG A 109 -15.60 9.76 -0.44
CA ARG A 109 -15.70 11.21 -0.71
C ARG A 109 -15.44 12.10 0.50
N SER A 110 -15.57 11.57 1.72
CA SER A 110 -15.23 12.33 2.94
C SER A 110 -13.72 12.46 3.14
N GLY A 111 -12.93 11.69 2.38
CA GLY A 111 -11.47 11.68 2.44
C GLY A 111 -10.89 10.59 3.34
N LYS A 112 -11.73 9.77 3.98
CA LYS A 112 -11.28 8.56 4.67
C LYS A 112 -10.72 7.60 3.64
N ALA A 113 -9.61 6.96 4.00
CA ALA A 113 -8.89 6.11 3.08
C ALA A 113 -8.29 4.93 3.83
N THR A 114 -8.26 3.79 3.15
CA THR A 114 -7.49 2.62 3.53
C THR A 114 -6.48 2.32 2.44
N PHE A 115 -5.34 1.75 2.85
CA PHE A 115 -4.25 1.45 1.93
C PHE A 115 -3.50 0.22 2.41
N GLN A 116 -3.67 -0.90 1.74
CA GLN A 116 -3.18 -2.18 2.25
C GLN A 116 -2.53 -3.04 1.17
N TYR A 117 -1.44 -3.68 1.55
CA TYR A 117 -0.77 -4.65 0.71
C TYR A 117 -1.54 -5.97 0.72
N PHE A 118 -1.64 -6.60 -0.43
CA PHE A 118 -2.27 -7.91 -0.56
C PHE A 118 -1.47 -8.82 -1.50
N LYS A 119 -1.74 -10.13 -1.42
CA LYS A 119 -0.84 -11.15 -1.98
C LYS A 119 -0.74 -11.11 -3.50
N ASP A 120 -1.89 -10.97 -4.18
CA ASP A 120 -2.02 -11.00 -5.63
C ASP A 120 -3.31 -10.32 -6.08
N THR A 121 -3.41 -9.97 -7.36
CA THR A 121 -4.57 -9.29 -7.96
C THR A 121 -5.67 -10.27 -8.42
N LYS A 122 -5.78 -11.45 -7.79
CA LYS A 122 -6.85 -12.40 -8.11
C LYS A 122 -8.12 -12.01 -7.38
N GLN A 123 -9.26 -12.35 -7.98
CA GLN A 123 -10.57 -12.01 -7.44
C GLN A 123 -10.77 -12.41 -5.96
N PRO A 124 -10.45 -13.64 -5.51
CA PRO A 124 -10.66 -14.00 -4.09
C PRO A 124 -9.83 -13.15 -3.12
N THR A 125 -8.62 -12.76 -3.53
CA THR A 125 -7.73 -11.93 -2.72
C THR A 125 -8.22 -10.48 -2.65
N ILE A 126 -8.67 -9.93 -3.79
CA ILE A 126 -9.27 -8.59 -3.84
C ILE A 126 -10.56 -8.58 -3.04
N GLU A 127 -11.42 -9.59 -3.19
CA GLU A 127 -12.70 -9.73 -2.50
C GLU A 127 -12.54 -9.72 -0.98
N ALA A 128 -11.66 -10.59 -0.45
CA ALA A 128 -11.40 -10.70 0.98
C ALA A 128 -10.87 -9.40 1.60
N VAL A 129 -10.25 -8.55 0.78
CA VAL A 129 -9.72 -7.26 1.19
C VAL A 129 -10.75 -6.15 1.04
N LEU A 130 -11.40 -6.02 -0.12
CA LEU A 130 -12.26 -4.89 -0.46
C LEU A 130 -13.60 -4.94 0.29
N VAL A 131 -14.28 -6.08 0.26
CA VAL A 131 -15.67 -6.20 0.74
C VAL A 131 -15.84 -5.79 2.21
N PRO A 132 -14.95 -6.17 3.16
CA PRO A 132 -15.07 -5.75 4.56
C PRO A 132 -14.99 -4.23 4.79
N GLN A 133 -14.57 -3.45 3.79
CA GLN A 133 -14.34 -2.01 3.89
C GLN A 133 -15.47 -1.20 3.27
N VAL A 134 -16.47 -1.84 2.66
CA VAL A 134 -17.54 -1.20 1.90
C VAL A 134 -18.84 -1.31 2.70
N ALA A 135 -19.43 -0.16 3.06
CA ALA A 135 -20.77 -0.14 3.64
C ALA A 135 -21.80 -0.70 2.65
N SER A 136 -22.84 -1.35 3.16
CA SER A 136 -23.84 -2.06 2.34
C SER A 136 -24.60 -1.15 1.36
N ASP A 137 -24.75 0.14 1.69
CA ASP A 137 -25.45 1.15 0.91
C ASP A 137 -24.49 2.05 0.09
N ALA A 138 -23.20 1.72 0.07
CA ALA A 138 -22.21 2.49 -0.67
C ALA A 138 -22.25 2.20 -2.18
N MET A 139 -21.83 3.20 -2.96
CA MET A 139 -21.55 3.07 -4.39
C MET A 139 -20.05 3.04 -4.62
N VAL A 140 -19.55 1.99 -5.27
CA VAL A 140 -18.12 1.80 -5.55
C VAL A 140 -17.79 2.16 -7.00
N LEU A 141 -16.75 2.97 -7.18
CA LEU A 141 -16.19 3.36 -8.46
C LEU A 141 -14.84 2.68 -8.63
N PHE A 142 -14.64 2.00 -9.75
CA PHE A 142 -13.38 1.35 -10.09
C PHE A 142 -13.10 1.42 -11.59
N ASP A 143 -11.90 1.02 -11.98
CA ASP A 143 -11.48 1.01 -13.38
C ASP A 143 -12.09 -0.18 -14.15
N GLY A 144 -11.66 -0.44 -15.38
CA GLY A 144 -12.24 -1.51 -16.20
C GLY A 144 -11.87 -2.95 -15.80
N ALA A 145 -11.24 -3.20 -14.65
CA ALA A 145 -10.76 -4.52 -14.30
C ALA A 145 -11.91 -5.51 -13.96
N PRO A 146 -12.03 -6.66 -14.64
CA PRO A 146 -13.17 -7.59 -14.51
C PRO A 146 -13.37 -8.17 -13.10
N GLN A 147 -12.31 -8.23 -12.29
CA GLN A 147 -12.38 -8.78 -10.95
C GLN A 147 -13.29 -7.95 -10.03
N TYR A 148 -13.27 -6.63 -10.16
CA TYR A 148 -14.09 -5.74 -9.36
C TYR A 148 -15.57 -5.82 -9.75
N ASP A 149 -15.86 -5.91 -11.05
CA ASP A 149 -17.21 -6.13 -11.58
C ASP A 149 -17.81 -7.44 -11.03
N ALA A 150 -17.06 -8.54 -11.12
CA ALA A 150 -17.50 -9.84 -10.59
C ALA A 150 -17.72 -9.82 -9.06
N ILE A 151 -16.90 -9.09 -8.31
CA ILE A 151 -17.09 -8.92 -6.85
C ILE A 151 -18.35 -8.11 -6.57
N ALA A 152 -18.55 -7.00 -7.27
CA ALA A 152 -19.69 -6.13 -7.04
C ALA A 152 -21.02 -6.84 -7.33
N VAL A 153 -21.10 -7.57 -8.45
CA VAL A 153 -22.25 -8.40 -8.80
C VAL A 153 -22.51 -9.48 -7.76
N LYS A 154 -21.46 -10.21 -7.32
CA LYS A 154 -21.57 -11.28 -6.32
C LYS A 154 -22.14 -10.80 -4.99
N HIS A 155 -21.78 -9.59 -4.56
CA HIS A 155 -22.15 -9.03 -3.25
C HIS A 155 -23.32 -8.03 -3.32
N GLY A 156 -23.90 -7.80 -4.50
CA GLY A 156 -24.96 -6.80 -4.67
C GLY A 156 -24.51 -5.36 -4.38
N ILE A 157 -23.23 -5.06 -4.54
CA ILE A 157 -22.67 -3.73 -4.31
C ILE A 157 -23.08 -2.84 -5.48
N THR A 158 -23.58 -1.64 -5.20
CA THR A 158 -23.84 -0.64 -6.25
C THR A 158 -22.52 -0.14 -6.81
N TYR A 159 -22.34 -0.11 -8.14
CA TYR A 159 -21.06 0.30 -8.72
C TYR A 159 -21.18 1.02 -10.06
N GLU A 160 -20.11 1.74 -10.43
CA GLU A 160 -19.91 2.25 -11.78
C GLU A 160 -18.47 2.05 -12.25
N VAL A 161 -18.34 1.54 -13.48
CA VAL A 161 -17.05 1.29 -14.12
C VAL A 161 -16.59 2.53 -14.87
N LEU A 162 -15.42 3.06 -14.50
CA LEU A 162 -14.87 4.29 -15.07
C LEU A 162 -13.68 3.99 -15.99
N ILE A 163 -13.96 3.81 -17.27
CA ILE A 163 -12.91 3.57 -18.28
C ILE A 163 -12.36 4.90 -18.80
N LYS A 164 -11.02 5.04 -18.73
CA LYS A 164 -10.32 6.24 -19.24
C LYS A 164 -10.69 6.54 -20.70
N GLY A 165 -11.11 7.78 -20.95
CA GLY A 165 -11.50 8.24 -22.29
C GLY A 165 -12.89 7.81 -22.75
N ARG A 166 -13.64 7.03 -21.97
CA ARG A 166 -15.00 6.58 -22.29
C ARG A 166 -16.05 7.19 -21.36
N ARG A 167 -15.86 8.44 -20.94
CA ARG A 167 -16.82 9.14 -20.08
C ARG A 167 -18.07 9.48 -20.89
N GLY A 168 -19.22 8.93 -20.50
CA GLY A 168 -20.51 9.29 -21.09
C GLY A 168 -20.94 10.71 -20.72
N ARG A 169 -21.73 11.36 -21.58
CA ARG A 169 -22.33 12.67 -21.29
C ARG A 169 -23.20 12.68 -20.02
N ARG A 170 -23.77 11.52 -19.66
CA ARG A 170 -24.65 11.33 -18.49
C ARG A 170 -23.90 10.94 -17.21
N THR A 171 -22.62 10.59 -17.28
CA THR A 171 -21.83 10.23 -16.08
C THR A 171 -21.67 11.45 -15.18
N PRO A 172 -22.15 11.43 -13.92
CA PRO A 172 -22.05 12.56 -13.01
C PRO A 172 -20.61 13.04 -12.87
N LYS A 173 -20.38 14.36 -12.79
CA LYS A 173 -19.02 14.93 -12.63
C LYS A 173 -18.30 14.40 -11.38
N ALA A 174 -19.05 14.15 -10.32
CA ALA A 174 -18.57 13.57 -9.07
C ALA A 174 -18.06 12.13 -9.21
N HIS A 175 -18.35 11.44 -10.31
CA HIS A 175 -17.85 10.08 -10.54
C HIS A 175 -16.50 10.17 -11.26
N HIS A 176 -15.45 9.87 -10.51
CA HIS A 176 -14.06 9.85 -10.94
C HIS A 176 -13.23 8.99 -10.01
N LEU A 177 -11.97 8.73 -10.38
CA LEU A 177 -10.98 8.01 -9.57
C LEU A 177 -9.85 8.93 -9.06
N ASN A 178 -10.07 10.25 -9.01
CA ASN A 178 -9.00 11.20 -8.67
C ASN A 178 -8.51 11.06 -7.22
N SER A 179 -9.38 10.70 -6.28
CA SER A 179 -9.02 10.57 -4.86
C SER A 179 -8.12 9.37 -4.63
N VAL A 180 -8.44 8.21 -5.21
CA VAL A 180 -7.58 7.03 -5.14
C VAL A 180 -6.28 7.23 -5.93
N ASN A 181 -6.33 7.91 -7.08
CA ASN A 181 -5.12 8.29 -7.83
C ASN A 181 -4.21 9.24 -7.03
N ASN A 182 -4.78 10.18 -6.29
CA ASN A 182 -4.02 11.04 -5.37
C ASN A 182 -3.39 10.23 -4.23
N LEU A 183 -4.11 9.26 -3.66
CA LEU A 183 -3.56 8.34 -2.65
C LEU A 183 -2.35 7.57 -3.22
N HIS A 184 -2.46 7.05 -4.44
CA HIS A 184 -1.35 6.37 -5.13
C HIS A 184 -0.18 7.31 -5.40
N PHE A 185 -0.44 8.56 -5.78
CA PHE A 185 0.59 9.58 -5.99
C PHE A 185 1.36 9.85 -4.70
N GLN A 186 0.66 10.07 -3.58
CA GLN A 186 1.27 10.27 -2.27
C GLN A 186 2.15 9.09 -1.86
N TRP A 187 1.72 7.86 -2.15
CA TRP A 187 2.55 6.69 -1.93
C TRP A 187 3.83 6.71 -2.78
N LYS A 188 3.67 6.83 -4.11
CA LYS A 188 4.76 6.66 -5.08
C LYS A 188 5.77 7.79 -5.04
N ASP A 189 5.28 9.02 -4.87
CA ASP A 189 6.05 10.23 -5.01
C ASP A 189 6.62 10.73 -3.68
N TRP A 190 5.95 10.47 -2.57
CA TRP A 190 6.35 10.98 -1.26
C TRP A 190 6.69 9.85 -0.28
N PHE A 191 5.69 9.11 0.20
CA PHE A 191 5.88 8.23 1.37
C PHE A 191 6.90 7.11 1.14
N ARG A 192 6.83 6.43 0.00
CA ARG A 192 7.79 5.37 -0.36
C ARG A 192 9.22 5.91 -0.53
N LYS A 193 9.38 7.14 -1.02
CA LYS A 193 10.70 7.76 -1.24
C LYS A 193 11.40 8.07 0.08
N ILE A 194 10.66 8.51 1.10
CA ILE A 194 11.18 8.76 2.46
C ILE A 194 11.88 7.50 3.01
N TRP A 195 11.31 6.32 2.75
CA TRP A 195 11.87 5.04 3.19
C TRP A 195 12.87 4.41 2.24
N ARG A 196 13.16 5.07 1.11
CA ARG A 196 13.99 4.55 0.01
C ARG A 196 13.56 3.15 -0.42
N GLY A 197 12.26 2.95 -0.58
CA GLY A 197 11.67 1.63 -0.85
C GLY A 197 11.62 0.75 0.42
N PRO A 198 10.47 0.66 1.10
CA PRO A 198 10.32 -0.24 2.25
C PRO A 198 10.48 -1.70 1.80
N ALA A 199 10.95 -2.57 2.71
CA ALA A 199 11.03 -4.00 2.44
C ALA A 199 9.62 -4.59 2.30
N THR A 200 9.41 -5.49 1.34
CA THR A 200 8.09 -6.08 1.07
C THR A 200 7.48 -6.75 2.30
N LYS A 201 8.28 -7.41 3.13
CA LYS A 201 7.82 -8.03 4.38
C LYS A 201 7.14 -7.07 5.38
N ASN A 202 7.42 -5.77 5.26
CA ASN A 202 6.83 -4.74 6.11
C ASN A 202 5.87 -3.82 5.32
N LEU A 203 5.61 -4.14 4.05
CA LEU A 203 4.91 -3.24 3.11
C LEU A 203 3.52 -2.89 3.62
N ASP A 204 2.77 -3.88 4.11
CA ASP A 204 1.42 -3.67 4.62
C ASP A 204 1.38 -2.69 5.80
N GLY A 205 2.29 -2.85 6.76
CA GLY A 205 2.40 -1.92 7.88
C GLY A 205 2.71 -0.50 7.40
N TYR A 206 3.58 -0.34 6.40
CA TYR A 206 3.89 0.99 5.85
C TYR A 206 2.71 1.61 5.08
N THR A 207 1.96 0.83 4.32
CA THR A 207 0.79 1.32 3.58
C THR A 207 -0.32 1.74 4.55
N ARG A 208 -0.59 0.92 5.56
CA ARG A 208 -1.56 1.22 6.63
C ARG A 208 -1.13 2.44 7.44
N TRP A 209 0.16 2.57 7.73
CA TRP A 209 0.70 3.76 8.40
C TRP A 209 0.52 5.03 7.57
N MET A 210 0.68 4.98 6.24
CA MET A 210 0.40 6.13 5.39
C MET A 210 -1.08 6.52 5.46
N ALA A 211 -1.99 5.54 5.38
CA ALA A 211 -3.43 5.78 5.45
C ALA A 211 -3.85 6.39 6.79
N ALA A 212 -3.41 5.81 7.91
CA ALA A 212 -3.74 6.26 9.25
C ALA A 212 -3.38 7.74 9.47
N ARG A 213 -2.23 8.19 8.93
CA ARG A 213 -1.78 9.59 9.03
C ARG A 213 -2.65 10.62 8.31
N ARG A 214 -3.65 10.22 7.52
CA ARG A 214 -4.49 11.14 6.74
C ARG A 214 -5.68 11.72 7.51
N GLY A 215 -6.20 10.98 8.49
CA GLY A 215 -7.50 11.31 9.09
C GLY A 215 -7.56 11.25 10.60
N THR A 216 -6.48 10.85 11.27
CA THR A 216 -6.51 10.53 12.70
C THR A 216 -5.34 11.20 13.41
N ASP A 217 -5.60 11.72 14.61
CA ASP A 217 -4.54 12.18 15.50
C ASP A 217 -3.53 11.03 15.71
N PRO A 218 -2.22 11.24 15.50
CA PRO A 218 -1.20 10.24 15.80
C PRO A 218 -1.35 9.57 17.17
N VAL A 219 -1.88 10.29 18.18
CA VAL A 219 -2.15 9.75 19.51
C VAL A 219 -3.28 8.72 19.49
N GLU A 220 -4.35 8.97 18.74
CA GLU A 220 -5.48 8.05 18.64
C GLU A 220 -5.09 6.77 17.89
N ILE A 221 -4.29 6.88 16.82
CA ILE A 221 -3.70 5.70 16.16
C ILE A 221 -2.83 4.91 17.15
N PHE A 222 -2.03 5.61 17.94
CA PHE A 222 -1.19 4.95 18.94
C PHE A 222 -2.02 4.27 20.03
N ARG A 223 -3.14 4.87 20.46
CA ARG A 223 -4.10 4.24 21.39
C ARG A 223 -4.70 2.96 20.81
N LEU A 224 -5.11 2.98 19.55
CA LEU A 224 -5.62 1.78 18.85
C LEU A 224 -4.57 0.65 18.73
N ILE A 225 -3.28 0.98 18.79
CA ILE A 225 -2.18 0.02 18.72
C ILE A 225 -1.88 -0.64 20.08
N ILE A 226 -2.15 0.05 21.18
CA ILE A 226 -1.83 -0.42 22.54
C ILE A 226 -3.03 -0.98 23.32
N ALA A 227 -4.25 -0.76 22.80
CA ALA A 227 -5.49 -1.32 23.35
C ALA A 227 -5.65 -2.79 22.97
#